data_AF-A0AAW9YRL0-F1
#
_entry.id   AF-A0AAW9YRL0-F1
#
_cell.length_a   1.000
_cell.length_b   1.000
_cell.length_c   1.000
_cell.angle_alpha   90.00
_cell.angle_beta   90.00
_cell.angle_gamma   90.00
#
_symmetry.space_group_name_H-M   'P 1'
#
loop_
_entity.id
_entity.type
_entity.pdbx_description
1 polymer ?
#
loop_
_entity_poly.entity_id
_entity_poly.type
_entity_poly.pdbx_seq_one_letter_code
_entity_poly.pdbx_strand_id
1 'polypeptide(L)'
;VICGMGETNEDIVDMAFALRDIDADSIPVNFLHPIKGTKFGEMDDLTPMRCLRILALFRLINPTKEIRIAGGREVNLRSLQSTALMVANSIFVGDYLITGGQPNQLDYDMIKDMGYEIDYNHDVAQPVKTV
;
A
#
# COMPACT_ATOMS: atom_id res chain seq x y z
N VAL A 1 1.59 8.86 -0.96
CA VAL A 1 2.91 8.63 -1.60
C VAL A 1 2.74 7.82 -2.88
N ILE A 2 3.58 8.05 -3.90
CA ILE A 2 3.74 7.16 -5.06
C ILE A 2 5.22 6.76 -5.12
N CYS A 3 5.50 5.47 -5.15
CA CYS A 3 6.86 4.93 -5.31
C CYS A 3 7.04 4.35 -6.71
N GLY A 4 8.27 4.34 -7.23
CA GLY A 4 8.63 3.82 -8.56
C GLY A 4 8.69 4.89 -9.65
N MET A 5 8.75 6.17 -9.30
CA MET A 5 8.86 7.29 -10.25
C MET A 5 10.31 7.73 -10.53
N GLY A 6 11.29 6.94 -10.07
CA GLY A 6 12.73 7.24 -10.18
C GLY A 6 13.32 7.89 -8.93
N GLU A 7 12.59 7.88 -7.82
CA GLU A 7 13.09 8.35 -6.53
C GLU A 7 14.22 7.45 -5.97
N THR A 8 15.14 8.05 -5.22
CA THR A 8 16.20 7.34 -4.50
C THR A 8 15.63 6.66 -3.23
N ASN A 9 16.43 5.82 -2.58
CA ASN A 9 15.99 5.22 -1.31
C ASN A 9 15.88 6.28 -0.20
N GLU A 10 16.79 7.26 -0.22
CA GLU A 10 16.82 8.41 0.68
C GLU A 10 15.54 9.24 0.54
N ASP A 11 15.07 9.51 -0.68
CA ASP A 11 13.80 10.23 -0.91
C ASP A 11 12.60 9.50 -0.28
N ILE A 12 12.57 8.16 -0.32
CA ILE A 12 11.50 7.35 0.29
C ILE A 12 11.55 7.46 1.83
N VAL A 13 12.75 7.42 2.40
CA VAL A 13 12.96 7.56 3.85
C VAL A 13 12.55 8.95 4.32
N ASP A 14 12.98 10.00 3.62
CA ASP A 14 12.64 11.38 3.95
C ASP A 14 11.13 11.61 3.89
N MET A 15 10.46 11.03 2.88
CA MET A 15 9.01 11.10 2.77
C MET A 15 8.28 10.38 3.90
N ALA A 16 8.77 9.22 4.35
CA ALA A 16 8.20 8.51 5.50
C ALA A 16 8.34 9.31 6.81
N PHE A 17 9.47 10.01 7.00
CA PHE A 17 9.66 10.90 8.15
C PHE A 17 8.84 12.18 8.04
N ALA A 18 8.74 12.79 6.86
CA ALA A 18 7.91 13.98 6.65
C ALA A 18 6.44 13.71 7.01
N LEU A 19 5.91 12.52 6.68
CA LEU A 19 4.55 12.11 7.02
C LEU A 19 4.36 11.88 8.52
N ARG A 20 5.39 11.35 9.20
CA ARG A 20 5.42 11.25 10.66
C ARG A 20 5.37 12.62 11.33
N ASP A 21 6.16 13.56 10.80
CA ASP A 21 6.31 14.89 11.40
C ASP A 21 5.04 15.74 11.27
N ILE A 22 4.22 15.50 10.25
CA ILE A 22 2.87 16.09 10.14
C ILE A 22 1.76 15.28 10.83
N ASP A 23 2.14 14.20 11.52
CA ASP A 23 1.25 13.30 12.27
C ASP A 23 0.10 12.71 11.44
N ALA A 24 0.35 12.39 10.16
CA ALA A 24 -0.68 11.90 9.25
C ALA A 24 -1.35 10.62 9.79
N ASP A 25 -2.69 10.63 9.90
CA ASP A 25 -3.46 9.49 10.43
C ASP A 25 -3.52 8.31 9.46
N SER A 26 -3.57 8.60 8.16
CA SER A 26 -3.59 7.62 7.08
C SER A 26 -2.52 7.94 6.04
N ILE A 27 -1.72 6.93 5.71
CA ILE A 27 -0.60 7.02 4.79
C ILE A 27 -0.84 6.06 3.62
N PRO A 28 -1.42 6.54 2.51
CA PRO A 28 -1.57 5.74 1.31
C PRO A 28 -0.23 5.62 0.56
N VAL A 29 0.20 4.38 0.34
CA VAL A 29 1.38 4.03 -0.45
C VAL A 29 0.91 3.44 -1.77
N ASN A 30 1.04 4.23 -2.84
CA ASN A 30 0.82 3.77 -4.20
C ASN A 30 2.14 3.27 -4.79
N PHE A 31 2.05 2.23 -5.59
CA PHE A 31 3.11 1.75 -6.45
C PHE A 31 2.81 2.18 -7.88
N LEU A 32 3.81 2.72 -8.57
CA LEU A 32 3.63 3.13 -9.95
C LEU A 32 3.09 1.96 -10.77
N HIS A 33 1.97 2.22 -11.46
CA HIS A 33 1.47 1.37 -12.54
C HIS A 33 1.70 2.14 -13.85
N PRO A 34 2.74 1.80 -14.62
CA PRO A 34 3.10 2.51 -15.83
C PRO A 34 1.96 2.48 -16.86
N ILE A 35 1.55 3.65 -17.33
CA ILE A 35 0.56 3.78 -18.41
C ILE A 35 1.29 4.22 -19.68
N LYS A 36 1.23 3.38 -20.72
CA LYS A 36 1.87 3.65 -22.01
C LYS A 36 1.48 5.03 -22.54
N GLY A 37 2.47 5.81 -22.98
CA GLY A 37 2.26 7.17 -23.49
C GLY A 37 2.25 8.27 -22.43
N THR A 38 2.34 7.94 -21.14
CA THR A 38 2.59 8.92 -20.07
C THR A 38 4.08 9.13 -19.84
N LYS A 39 4.46 10.18 -19.10
CA LYS A 39 5.85 10.48 -18.74
C LYS A 39 6.60 9.28 -18.13
N PHE A 40 5.89 8.43 -17.42
CA PHE A 40 6.44 7.30 -16.68
C PHE A 40 6.04 5.93 -17.27
N GLY A 41 5.54 5.92 -18.51
CA GLY A 41 4.96 4.72 -19.13
C GLY A 41 5.94 3.57 -19.39
N GLU A 42 7.25 3.82 -19.33
CA GLU A 42 8.31 2.85 -19.59
C GLU A 42 9.13 2.49 -18.33
N MET A 43 8.74 2.97 -17.14
CA MET A 43 9.43 2.61 -15.89
C MET A 43 9.01 1.22 -15.39
N ASP A 44 9.95 0.41 -14.91
CA ASP A 44 9.68 -0.93 -14.35
C ASP A 44 10.63 -1.27 -13.17
N ASP A 45 10.87 -0.29 -12.30
CA ASP A 45 11.86 -0.39 -11.22
C ASP A 45 11.32 -1.04 -9.94
N LEU A 46 10.03 -1.40 -9.92
CA LEU A 46 9.38 -1.99 -8.77
C LEU A 46 9.35 -3.52 -8.86
N THR A 47 9.86 -4.14 -7.80
CA THR A 47 9.73 -5.58 -7.58
C THR A 47 8.85 -5.84 -6.35
N PRO A 48 8.21 -7.02 -6.24
CA PRO A 48 7.42 -7.36 -5.06
C PRO A 48 8.17 -7.15 -3.74
N MET A 49 9.46 -7.55 -3.71
CA MET A 49 10.29 -7.38 -2.52
C MET A 49 10.65 -5.93 -2.22
N ARG A 50 10.84 -5.09 -3.26
CA ARG A 50 11.05 -3.64 -3.05
C ARG A 50 9.79 -3.01 -2.46
N CYS A 51 8.62 -3.34 -2.99
CA CYS A 51 7.33 -2.87 -2.48
C CYS A 51 7.11 -3.25 -1.02
N LEU A 52 7.39 -4.51 -0.66
CA LEU A 52 7.29 -4.98 0.72
C LEU A 52 8.27 -4.25 1.67
N ARG A 53 9.52 -4.01 1.23
CA ARG A 53 10.49 -3.24 2.02
C ARG A 53 10.03 -1.79 2.25
N ILE A 54 9.46 -1.16 1.23
CA ILE A 54 8.88 0.18 1.36
C ILE A 54 7.75 0.16 2.40
N LEU A 55 6.78 -0.75 2.30
CA LEU A 55 5.69 -0.83 3.28
C LEU A 55 6.21 -1.08 4.70
N ALA A 56 7.20 -1.97 4.87
CA ALA A 56 7.81 -2.25 6.16
C ALA A 56 8.52 -1.00 6.73
N LEU A 57 9.23 -0.24 5.89
CA LEU A 57 9.85 1.03 6.30
C LEU A 57 8.80 2.03 6.81
N PHE A 58 7.72 2.22 6.06
CA PHE A 58 6.62 3.11 6.45
C PHE A 58 6.00 2.68 7.78
N ARG A 59 5.76 1.37 7.98
CA ARG A 59 5.25 0.82 9.25
C ARG A 59 6.21 1.06 10.41
N LEU A 60 7.52 0.84 10.22
CA LEU A 60 8.51 1.02 11.29
C LEU A 60 8.63 2.48 11.73
N ILE A 61 8.54 3.42 10.78
CA ILE A 61 8.62 4.86 11.07
C ILE A 61 7.29 5.40 11.64
N ASN A 62 6.15 4.85 11.18
CA ASN A 62 4.80 5.28 11.55
C ASN A 62 4.00 4.12 12.19
N PRO A 63 4.41 3.64 13.39
CA PRO A 63 3.92 2.37 13.94
C PRO A 63 2.43 2.36 14.23
N THR A 64 1.85 3.48 14.64
CA THR A 64 0.44 3.61 15.05
C THR A 64 -0.48 4.09 13.94
N LYS A 65 0.06 4.45 12.77
CA LYS A 65 -0.71 5.06 11.69
C LYS A 65 -1.29 3.99 10.77
N GLU A 66 -2.38 4.35 10.08
CA GLU A 66 -2.92 3.50 9.04
C GLU A 66 -1.97 3.53 7.84
N ILE A 67 -1.45 2.37 7.44
CA ILE A 67 -0.66 2.21 6.22
C ILE A 67 -1.57 1.52 5.20
N ARG A 68 -1.94 2.26 4.16
CA ARG A 68 -2.86 1.79 3.12
C ARG A 68 -2.12 1.44 1.84
N ILE A 69 -2.20 0.18 1.40
CA ILE A 69 -1.68 -0.21 0.09
C ILE A 69 -2.69 0.23 -0.97
N ALA A 70 -2.26 1.13 -1.84
CA ALA A 70 -3.12 1.77 -2.80
C ALA A 70 -2.83 1.32 -4.24
N GLY A 71 -2.91 2.25 -5.21
CA GLY A 71 -2.77 1.93 -6.64
C GLY A 71 -1.53 1.12 -6.95
N GLY A 72 -1.66 0.18 -7.88
CA GLY A 72 -0.57 -0.69 -8.32
C GLY A 72 -0.22 -1.82 -7.36
N ARG A 73 -1.03 -2.08 -6.32
CA ARG A 73 -0.88 -3.21 -5.40
C ARG A 73 -0.74 -4.54 -6.13
N GLU A 74 -1.68 -4.87 -7.01
CA GLU A 74 -1.85 -6.19 -7.63
C GLU A 74 -0.64 -6.54 -8.51
N VAL A 75 -0.27 -5.60 -9.37
CA VAL A 75 0.79 -5.77 -10.38
C VAL A 75 2.19 -5.77 -9.76
N ASN A 76 2.40 -4.97 -8.71
CA ASN A 76 3.71 -4.79 -8.10
C ASN A 76 3.96 -5.78 -6.96
N LEU A 77 2.98 -6.08 -6.10
CA LEU A 77 3.14 -7.06 -5.02
C LEU A 77 2.90 -8.50 -5.47
N ARG A 78 2.07 -8.74 -6.49
CA ARG A 78 1.82 -10.07 -7.06
C ARG A 78 1.39 -11.07 -5.98
N SER A 79 2.16 -12.15 -5.78
CA SER A 79 1.91 -13.15 -4.74
C SER A 79 2.23 -12.68 -3.31
N LEU A 80 2.84 -11.52 -3.14
CA LEU A 80 3.17 -10.95 -1.82
C LEU A 80 2.09 -10.01 -1.27
N GLN A 81 0.92 -9.89 -1.90
CA GLN A 81 -0.17 -9.05 -1.41
C GLN A 81 -0.58 -9.42 0.03
N SER A 82 -0.74 -10.72 0.31
CA SER A 82 -1.05 -11.20 1.67
C SER A 82 0.09 -10.88 2.63
N THR A 83 1.34 -11.18 2.27
CA THR A 83 2.52 -10.83 3.08
C THR A 83 2.58 -9.33 3.39
N ALA A 84 2.19 -8.47 2.45
CA ALA A 84 2.18 -7.03 2.64
C ALA A 84 1.15 -6.57 3.69
N LEU A 85 0.03 -7.29 3.85
CA LEU A 85 -0.94 -7.05 4.94
C LEU A 85 -0.43 -7.48 6.33
N MET A 86 0.79 -8.03 6.45
CA MET A 86 1.44 -8.18 7.76
C MET A 86 2.11 -6.88 8.23
N VAL A 87 2.33 -5.92 7.32
CA VAL A 87 2.96 -4.62 7.63
C VAL A 87 2.06 -3.43 7.28
N ALA A 88 1.11 -3.59 6.36
CA ALA A 88 0.02 -2.65 6.09
C ALA A 88 -1.28 -3.13 6.75
N ASN A 89 -2.22 -2.23 6.99
CA ASN A 89 -3.48 -2.53 7.66
C ASN A 89 -4.69 -1.88 6.97
N SER A 90 -4.57 -1.58 5.68
CA SER A 90 -5.66 -1.07 4.86
C SER A 90 -5.35 -1.28 3.37
N ILE A 91 -6.38 -1.51 2.57
CA ILE A 91 -6.31 -1.63 1.10
C ILE A 91 -7.50 -0.94 0.45
N PHE A 92 -7.35 -0.51 -0.82
CA PHE A 92 -8.52 -0.26 -1.66
C PHE A 92 -9.07 -1.58 -2.22
N VAL A 93 -10.38 -1.66 -2.35
CA VAL A 93 -11.11 -2.80 -2.92
C VAL A 93 -11.77 -2.34 -4.21
N GLY A 94 -11.58 -3.11 -5.29
CA GLY A 94 -12.08 -2.78 -6.63
C GLY A 94 -11.16 -1.85 -7.41
N ASP A 95 -11.74 -1.12 -8.36
CA ASP A 95 -10.97 -0.31 -9.30
C ASP A 95 -10.43 0.98 -8.68
N TYR A 96 -9.28 1.43 -9.21
CA TYR A 96 -8.70 2.73 -8.90
C TYR A 96 -9.19 3.80 -9.89
N LEU A 97 -8.84 5.06 -9.64
CA LEU A 97 -9.25 6.20 -10.48
C LEU A 97 -8.91 6.05 -11.97
N ILE A 98 -7.79 5.39 -12.29
CA ILE A 98 -7.26 5.32 -13.67
C ILE A 98 -7.01 3.86 -14.11
N THR A 99 -6.85 2.93 -13.16
CA THR A 99 -6.41 1.56 -13.43
C THR A 99 -7.35 0.57 -12.77
N GLY A 100 -7.60 -0.56 -13.43
CA GLY A 100 -8.40 -1.63 -12.84
C GLY A 100 -7.69 -2.28 -11.66
N GLY A 101 -8.49 -2.71 -10.67
CA GLY A 101 -8.03 -3.54 -9.55
C GLY A 101 -8.28 -5.02 -9.81
N GLN A 102 -8.08 -5.84 -8.77
CA GLN A 102 -8.56 -7.22 -8.78
C GLN A 102 -10.03 -7.31 -8.33
N PRO A 103 -10.77 -8.38 -8.69
CA PRO A 103 -12.14 -8.58 -8.22
C PRO A 103 -12.24 -8.52 -6.69
N ASN A 104 -13.23 -7.79 -6.16
CA ASN A 104 -13.41 -7.57 -4.73
C ASN A 104 -13.43 -8.87 -3.91
N GLN A 105 -13.98 -9.94 -4.46
CA GLN A 105 -14.05 -11.24 -3.78
C GLN A 105 -12.65 -11.78 -3.46
N LEU A 106 -11.65 -11.57 -4.33
CA LEU A 106 -10.27 -12.01 -4.07
C LEU A 106 -9.63 -11.24 -2.91
N ASP A 107 -9.98 -9.96 -2.74
CA ASP A 107 -9.52 -9.17 -1.59
C ASP A 107 -10.14 -9.70 -0.29
N TYR A 108 -11.44 -9.95 -0.30
CA TYR A 108 -12.15 -10.48 0.87
C TYR A 108 -11.67 -11.88 1.26
N ASP A 109 -11.46 -12.76 0.27
CA ASP A 109 -10.94 -14.11 0.50
C ASP A 109 -9.51 -14.06 1.06
N MET A 110 -8.65 -13.19 0.51
CA MET A 110 -7.28 -12.99 1.02
C MET A 110 -7.26 -12.51 2.47
N ILE A 111 -8.06 -11.50 2.82
CA ILE A 111 -8.14 -10.96 4.19
C ILE A 111 -8.61 -12.06 5.15
N LYS A 112 -9.65 -12.80 4.75
CA LYS A 112 -10.22 -13.90 5.53
C LYS A 112 -9.20 -15.04 5.74
N ASP A 113 -8.50 -15.46 4.69
CA ASP A 113 -7.50 -16.53 4.75
C ASP A 113 -6.30 -16.16 5.64
N MET A 114 -6.00 -14.87 5.76
CA MET A 114 -5.00 -14.35 6.70
C MET A 114 -5.48 -14.32 8.16
N GLY A 115 -6.75 -14.58 8.42
CA GLY A 115 -7.35 -14.53 9.75
C GLY A 115 -7.61 -13.10 10.25
N TYR A 116 -7.73 -12.14 9.34
CA TYR A 116 -8.10 -10.76 9.66
C TYR A 116 -9.61 -10.54 9.56
N GLU A 117 -10.09 -9.49 10.20
CA GLU A 117 -11.45 -9.00 10.08
C GLU A 117 -11.47 -7.70 9.27
N ILE A 118 -12.48 -7.56 8.43
CA ILE A 118 -12.71 -6.33 7.65
C ILE A 118 -13.42 -5.36 8.57
N ASP A 119 -12.82 -4.18 8.78
CA ASP A 119 -13.50 -3.12 9.51
C ASP A 119 -14.47 -2.38 8.58
N TYR A 120 -15.77 -2.50 8.85
CA TYR A 120 -16.82 -1.77 8.14
C TYR A 120 -17.16 -0.44 8.81
N ASN A 121 -16.63 -0.16 10.01
CA ASN A 121 -17.00 1.03 10.76
C ASN A 121 -16.33 2.28 10.20
N HIS A 122 -17.14 3.30 9.96
CA HIS A 122 -16.68 4.63 9.55
C HIS A 122 -16.22 5.50 10.74
N ASP A 123 -16.26 4.98 11.97
CA ASP A 123 -15.86 5.71 13.17
C ASP A 123 -15.20 4.80 14.23
N VAL A 124 -14.01 5.24 14.67
CA VAL A 124 -13.21 4.87 15.85
C VAL A 124 -12.33 3.60 15.82
N ALA A 125 -11.03 3.85 15.93
CA ALA A 125 -9.95 2.90 16.19
C ALA A 125 -10.25 1.96 17.37
N GLN A 126 -10.40 0.66 17.07
CA GLN A 126 -10.38 -0.42 18.06
C GLN A 126 -9.10 -1.23 17.92
N PRO A 127 -8.55 -1.80 19.01
CA PRO A 127 -7.38 -2.66 18.96
C PRO A 127 -7.79 -4.08 18.56
N VAL A 128 -8.24 -4.25 17.32
CA VAL A 128 -8.37 -5.55 16.65
C VAL A 128 -7.36 -5.56 15.51
N LYS A 129 -6.87 -6.73 15.11
CA LYS A 129 -6.09 -6.83 13.86
C LYS A 129 -7.05 -6.71 12.68
N THR A 130 -7.47 -5.48 12.41
CA THR A 130 -8.34 -5.12 11.29
C THR A 130 -7.53 -4.69 10.09
N VAL A 131 -8.08 -4.96 8.91
CA VAL A 131 -7.64 -4.43 7.61
C VAL A 131 -8.74 -3.55 7.05
#